data_AF-A0A925HGD0-F1
#
_entry.id   AF-A0A925HGD0-F1
#
_cell.length_a   1.000
_cell.length_b   1.000
_cell.length_c   1.000
_cell.angle_alpha   90.00
_cell.angle_beta   90.00
_cell.angle_gamma   90.00
#
_symmetry.space_group_name_H-M   'P 1'
#
loop_
_entity.id
_entity.type
_entity.pdbx_description
1 polymer ?
#
loop_
_entity_poly.entity_id
_entity_poly.type
_entity_poly.pdbx_seq_one_letter_code
_entity_poly.pdbx_strand_id
1 'polypeptide(L)'
;MNSFKNPPRPMSDDDLVIPVAARKTVTTLMPDDCRWPIGDPQTPGFHFCGKRKQDGHPYCEFHVQRASTPSRTRPMTYRPRDAA
;
A
#
# COMPACT_ATOMS: atom_id res chain seq x y z
N MET A 1 -11.27 -9.03 26.78
CA MET A 1 -11.43 -7.84 25.91
C MET A 1 -10.09 -7.55 25.30
N ASN A 2 -9.77 -8.22 24.19
CA ASN A 2 -8.40 -8.28 23.69
C ASN A 2 -8.32 -7.45 22.43
N SER A 3 -8.07 -6.16 22.66
CA SER A 3 -7.96 -5.12 21.65
C SER A 3 -6.75 -5.40 20.74
N PHE A 4 -7.07 -5.63 19.48
CA PHE A 4 -6.38 -5.13 18.29
C PHE A 4 -5.16 -4.27 18.61
N LYS A 5 -3.96 -4.83 18.49
CA LYS A 5 -2.73 -4.11 18.22
C LYS A 5 -1.77 -5.09 17.58
N ASN A 6 -2.08 -5.48 16.34
CA ASN A 6 -0.97 -5.76 15.43
C ASN A 6 -0.31 -4.39 15.24
N PRO A 7 0.93 -4.17 15.70
CA PRO A 7 1.57 -2.89 15.51
C PRO A 7 1.63 -2.60 14.00
N PRO A 8 1.44 -1.35 13.55
CA PRO A 8 1.76 -1.00 12.18
C PRO A 8 3.21 -1.45 11.97
N ARG A 9 3.45 -2.27 10.93
CA ARG A 9 4.82 -2.65 10.57
C ARG A 9 5.63 -1.36 10.50
N PRO A 10 6.79 -1.28 11.18
CA PRO A 10 7.61 -0.08 11.12
C PRO A 10 7.85 0.25 9.65
N MET A 11 7.59 1.51 9.27
CA MET A 11 7.90 1.99 7.94
C MET A 11 9.41 1.84 7.76
N SER A 12 9.83 0.88 6.93
CA SER A 12 11.24 0.64 6.66
C SER A 12 11.86 1.90 6.05
N ASP A 13 13.03 2.31 6.54
CA ASP A 13 13.76 3.50 6.09
C ASP A 13 14.04 3.54 4.56
N ASP A 14 13.93 2.40 3.87
CA ASP A 14 13.99 2.28 2.41
C ASP A 14 12.84 2.97 1.66
N ASP A 15 11.70 3.24 2.31
CA ASP A 15 10.62 4.06 1.74
C ASP A 15 10.94 5.57 1.77
N LEU A 16 11.96 5.99 2.53
CA LEU A 16 12.24 7.41 2.82
C LEU A 16 13.35 8.02 1.94
N VAL A 17 14.08 7.22 1.17
CA VAL A 17 15.18 7.69 0.30
C VAL A 17 14.79 7.63 -1.18
N ILE A 18 13.64 8.20 -1.53
CA ILE A 18 13.36 8.57 -2.92
C ILE A 18 13.83 10.02 -3.10
N PRO A 19 14.90 10.26 -3.89
CA PRO A 19 15.35 11.61 -4.22
C PRO A 19 14.17 12.42 -4.73
N VAL A 20 14.05 13.69 -4.35
CA VAL A 20 12.91 14.54 -4.75
C VAL A 20 12.67 14.50 -6.26
N ALA A 21 13.75 14.43 -7.05
CA ALA A 21 13.70 14.33 -8.50
C ALA A 21 13.10 13.02 -9.05
N ALA A 22 13.13 11.93 -8.27
CA ALA A 22 12.60 10.61 -8.66
C ALA A 22 11.19 10.34 -8.10
N ARG A 23 10.64 11.26 -7.28
CA ARG A 23 9.28 11.14 -6.72
C ARG A 23 8.26 11.30 -7.84
N LYS A 24 7.37 10.32 -7.98
CA LYS A 24 6.28 10.37 -8.97
C LYS A 24 4.97 10.75 -8.30
N THR A 25 4.19 11.59 -8.95
CA THR A 25 2.83 11.94 -8.53
C THR A 25 1.84 11.21 -9.43
N VAL A 26 0.52 11.33 -9.16
CA VAL A 26 -0.52 10.69 -10.00
C VAL A 26 -0.35 11.04 -11.47
N THR A 27 0.08 12.27 -11.77
CA THR A 27 0.24 12.78 -13.14
C THR A 27 1.51 12.28 -13.83
N THR A 28 2.57 12.00 -13.09
CA THR A 28 3.88 11.60 -13.65
C THR A 28 4.14 10.10 -13.58
N LEU A 29 3.18 9.33 -13.04
CA LEU A 29 3.27 7.87 -12.90
C LEU A 29 2.98 7.17 -14.23
N MET A 30 3.92 6.34 -14.69
CA MET A 30 3.79 5.53 -15.90
C MET A 30 3.16 4.16 -15.61
N PRO A 31 2.66 3.44 -16.64
CA PRO A 31 2.07 2.12 -16.48
C PRO A 31 3.02 1.08 -15.89
N ASP A 32 4.33 1.23 -16.09
CA ASP A 32 5.39 0.32 -15.62
C ASP A 32 5.99 0.72 -14.27
N ASP A 33 5.45 1.75 -13.64
CA ASP A 33 5.94 2.22 -12.34
C ASP A 33 5.18 1.56 -11.19
N CYS A 34 5.92 1.36 -10.09
CA CYS A 34 5.38 0.95 -8.82
C CYS A 34 4.47 2.03 -8.24
N ARG A 35 3.23 1.64 -7.99
CA ARG A 35 2.15 2.54 -7.54
C ARG A 35 1.96 2.55 -6.03
N TRP A 36 2.99 2.19 -5.27
CA TRP A 36 2.90 2.18 -3.81
C TRP A 36 2.84 3.62 -3.27
N PRO A 37 1.80 3.99 -2.51
CA PRO A 37 1.68 5.33 -1.95
C PRO A 37 2.64 5.53 -0.77
N ILE A 38 3.34 6.67 -0.78
CA ILE A 38 4.27 7.08 0.27
C ILE A 38 3.81 8.43 0.82
N GLY A 39 3.68 8.49 2.14
CA GLY A 39 3.13 9.65 2.84
C GLY A 39 1.60 9.67 2.85
N ASP A 40 1.05 10.78 3.32
CA ASP A 40 -0.40 10.99 3.44
C ASP A 40 -0.92 11.79 2.23
N PRO A 41 -2.01 11.38 1.56
CA PRO A 41 -2.58 12.08 0.40
C PRO A 41 -2.93 13.56 0.64
N GLN A 42 -3.15 13.98 1.89
CA GLN A 42 -3.46 15.35 2.27
C GLN A 42 -2.21 16.20 2.50
N THR A 43 -1.02 15.58 2.47
CA THR A 43 0.25 16.27 2.68
C THR A 43 0.95 16.55 1.35
N PRO A 44 1.67 17.67 1.23
CA PRO A 44 2.46 17.99 0.04
C PRO A 44 3.63 17.02 -0.20
N GLY A 45 3.92 16.14 0.77
CA GLY A 45 4.91 15.07 0.66
C GLY A 45 4.38 13.79 0.01
N PHE A 46 3.11 13.74 -0.40
CA PHE A 46 2.54 12.55 -1.04
C PHE A 46 3.19 12.26 -2.39
N HIS A 47 3.68 11.04 -2.55
CA HIS A 47 4.22 10.56 -3.81
C HIS A 47 4.12 9.04 -3.92
N PHE A 48 4.42 8.51 -5.10
CA PHE A 48 4.50 7.09 -5.37
C PHE A 48 5.97 6.65 -5.49
N CYS A 49 6.20 5.37 -5.20
CA CYS A 49 7.51 4.73 -5.27
C CYS A 49 8.22 4.95 -6.62
N GLY A 50 7.52 4.77 -7.75
CA GLY A 50 8.07 5.08 -9.07
C GLY A 50 9.18 4.14 -9.59
N LYS A 51 9.63 3.15 -8.79
CA LYS A 51 10.52 2.07 -9.24
C LYS A 51 9.82 1.18 -10.28
N ARG A 52 10.58 0.40 -11.06
CA ARG A 52 10.01 -0.57 -12.02
C ARG A 52 9.08 -1.56 -11.31
N LYS A 53 7.86 -1.71 -11.82
CA LYS A 53 6.91 -2.74 -11.33
C LYS A 53 7.43 -4.14 -11.66
N GLN A 54 7.08 -5.11 -10.83
CA GLN A 54 7.28 -6.52 -11.12
C GLN A 54 6.21 -7.01 -12.09
N ASP A 55 6.56 -7.87 -13.04
CA ASP A 55 5.60 -8.44 -13.99
C ASP A 55 4.45 -9.15 -13.25
N GLY A 56 3.22 -8.91 -13.74
CA GLY A 56 2.00 -9.42 -13.10
C GLY A 56 1.57 -8.69 -11.82
N HIS A 57 2.34 -7.70 -11.35
CA HIS A 57 2.01 -6.93 -10.15
C HIS A 57 2.03 -5.41 -10.39
N PRO A 58 1.23 -4.62 -9.64
CA PRO A 58 1.22 -3.16 -9.75
C PRO A 58 2.37 -2.48 -8.98
N TYR A 59 3.21 -3.26 -8.31
CA TYR A 59 4.25 -2.78 -7.40
C TYR A 59 5.61 -3.40 -7.75
N CYS A 60 6.71 -2.79 -7.27
CA CYS A 60 8.05 -3.41 -7.34
C CYS A 60 8.16 -4.57 -6.35
N GLU A 61 9.17 -5.42 -6.49
CA GLU A 61 9.38 -6.61 -5.65
C GLU A 61 9.23 -6.33 -4.15
N PHE A 62 9.85 -5.26 -3.66
CA PHE A 62 9.75 -4.83 -2.26
C PHE A 62 8.30 -4.55 -1.82
N HIS A 63 7.57 -3.77 -2.63
CA HIS A 63 6.19 -3.40 -2.31
C HIS A 63 5.19 -4.52 -2.57
N VAL A 64 5.49 -5.47 -3.46
CA VAL A 64 4.72 -6.72 -3.60
C VAL A 64 4.78 -7.54 -2.32
N GLN A 65 5.98 -7.74 -1.76
CA GLN A 65 6.15 -8.45 -0.50
C GLN A 65 5.42 -7.74 0.65
N ARG A 66 5.45 -6.40 0.66
CA ARG A 66 4.76 -5.60 1.68
C ARG A 66 3.23 -5.64 1.54
N ALA A 67 2.72 -5.60 0.31
CA ALA A 67 1.30 -5.70 -0.01
C ALA A 67 0.74 -7.09 0.28
N SER A 68 1.58 -8.12 0.24
CA SER A 68 1.21 -9.53 0.47
C SER A 68 0.94 -9.78 1.96
N THR A 69 -0.08 -9.12 2.51
CA THR A 69 -0.72 -9.60 3.74
C THR A 69 -1.44 -10.90 3.41
N PRO A 70 -1.31 -11.97 4.22
CA PRO A 70 -2.12 -13.16 4.04
C PRO A 70 -3.59 -12.75 4.09
N SER A 71 -4.36 -13.14 3.07
CA SER A 71 -5.78 -12.88 3.01
C SER A 71 -6.41 -13.41 4.28
N ARG A 72 -6.84 -12.52 5.18
CA ARG A 72 -7.74 -12.94 6.26
C ARG A 72 -9.00 -13.41 5.57
N THR A 73 -9.26 -14.71 5.61
CA THR A 73 -10.53 -15.28 5.21
C THR A 73 -11.59 -14.50 5.95
N ARG A 74 -12.30 -13.60 5.25
CA ARG A 74 -13.40 -12.85 5.84
C ARG A 74 -14.46 -13.91 6.14
N PRO A 75 -14.76 -14.23 7.42
CA PRO A 75 -15.87 -15.12 7.67
C PRO A 75 -17.11 -14.42 7.12
N MET A 76 -17.76 -15.07 6.15
CA MET A 76 -19.00 -14.60 5.57
C MET A 76 -20.10 -14.80 6.62
N THR A 77 -20.15 -13.93 7.63
CA THR A 77 -21.25 -13.94 8.59
C THR A 77 -22.49 -13.43 7.85
N TYR A 78 -23.31 -14.38 7.38
CA TYR A 78 -24.66 -14.11 6.89
C TYR A 78 -25.42 -13.35 7.98
N ARG A 79 -25.78 -12.08 7.71
CA ARG A 79 -26.73 -11.33 8.55
C ARG A 79 -28.12 -11.62 8.00
N PRO A 80 -28.94 -12.48 8.64
CA PRO A 80 -30.31 -12.71 8.21
C PRO A 80 -31.08 -11.38 8.19
N ARG A 81 -31.93 -11.21 7.17
CA ARG A 81 -32.58 -9.94 6.84
C ARG A 81 -33.97 -9.84 7.48
N ASP A 82 -34.17 -10.30 8.70
CA ASP A 82 -35.53 -10.36 9.26
C ASP A 82 -35.52 -10.08 10.77
N ALA A 83 -35.87 -8.84 11.15
CA ALA A 83 -36.31 -8.47 12.50
C ALA A 83 -37.15 -7.19 12.42
N ALA A 84 -38.42 -7.35 12.04
CA ALA A 84 -39.50 -6.41 12.31
C ALA A 84 -40.76 -7.24 12.59
#